data_AF-A0A5S9M8X2-F1
#
_entry.id   AF-A0A5S9M8X2-F1
#
_cell.length_a   1.000
_cell.length_b   1.000
_cell.length_c   1.000
_cell.angle_alpha   90.00
_cell.angle_beta   90.00
_cell.angle_gamma   90.00
#
_symmetry.space_group_name_H-M   'P 1'
#
loop_
_entity.id
_entity.type
_entity.pdbx_description
1 polymer ?
#
loop_
_entity_poly.entity_id
_entity_poly.type
_entity_poly.pdbx_seq_one_letter_code
_entity_poly.pdbx_strand_id
1 'polypeptide(L)' 'MQKEEHLMFICGHYEGYDERIREHLVTDEISIGDFVLTGGELPAMMIADSVVRLFASCAWKRSVSHRRFIQYRSA' A
#
# COMPACT_ATOMS: atom_id res chain seq x y z
N MET A 1 -2.40 7.66 -2.93
CA MET A 1 -1.06 7.04 -3.12
C MET A 1 -0.18 7.76 -4.15
N GLN A 2 -0.38 7.72 -5.47
CA GLN A 2 0.53 8.40 -6.42
C GLN A 2 0.58 9.94 -6.31
N LYS A 3 -0.43 10.55 -5.69
CA LYS A 3 -0.50 12.00 -5.48
C LYS A 3 0.03 12.44 -4.11
N GLU A 4 0.33 11.51 -3.21
CA GLU A 4 0.89 11.85 -1.90
C GLU A 4 2.39 12.10 -2.06
N GLU A 5 2.89 13.20 -1.48
CA GLU A 5 4.33 13.50 -1.50
C GLU A 5 5.12 12.52 -0.61
N HIS A 6 4.50 12.04 0.46
CA HIS A 6 5.09 11.13 1.42
C HIS A 6 4.16 9.96 1.73
N LEU A 7 4.71 8.76 1.76
CA LEU A 7 4.02 7.54 2.16
C LEU A 7 4.77 6.90 3.33
N MET A 8 4.06 6.59 4.40
CA MET A 8 4.59 5.88 5.56
C MET A 8 3.80 4.59 5.74
N PHE A 9 4.53 3.46 5.82
CA PHE A 9 3.94 2.16 6.04
C PHE A 9 4.14 1.74 7.49
N ILE A 10 3.06 1.29 8.12
CA ILE A 10 3.06 0.76 9.48
C ILE A 10 2.98 -0.78 9.35
N CYS A 11 4.14 -1.45 9.42
CA CYS A 11 4.27 -2.90 9.17
C CYS A 11 4.08 -3.72 10.44
N GLY A 12 2.87 -4.25 10.65
CA GLY A 12 2.53 -4.97 11.88
C GLY A 12 3.21 -6.33 11.94
N HIS A 13 3.54 -6.77 13.15
CA HIS A 13 4.02 -8.11 13.41
C HIS A 13 3.18 -8.75 14.52
N TYR A 14 3.16 -10.08 14.58
CA TYR A 14 2.35 -10.86 15.54
C TYR A 14 0.83 -10.67 15.37
N GLU A 15 0.12 -10.31 16.44
CA GLU A 15 -1.35 -10.15 16.44
C GLU A 15 -1.82 -8.82 15.83
N GLY A 16 -0.88 -8.03 15.30
CA GLY A 16 -1.17 -6.73 14.69
C GLY A 16 -0.91 -5.59 15.66
N TYR A 17 -1.69 -4.52 15.51
CA TYR A 17 -1.53 -3.31 16.29
C TYR A 17 -2.67 -3.14 17.27
N ASP A 18 -2.36 -2.50 18.38
CA ASP A 18 -3.37 -1.99 19.30
C ASP A 18 -4.34 -1.07 18.56
N GLU A 19 -5.64 -1.21 18.84
CA GLU A 19 -6.71 -0.47 18.17
C GLU A 19 -6.50 1.06 18.24
N ARG A 20 -5.86 1.58 19.29
CA ARG A 20 -5.54 3.00 19.42
C ARG A 20 -4.62 3.51 18.31
N ILE A 21 -3.71 2.66 17.82
CA ILE A 21 -2.84 2.99 16.69
C ILE A 21 -3.68 3.07 15.42
N ARG A 22 -4.65 2.16 15.25
CA ARG A 22 -5.57 2.15 14.11
C ARG A 22 -6.48 3.39 14.11
N GLU A 23 -6.95 3.82 15.28
CA GLU A 23 -7.85 4.99 15.41
C GLU A 23 -7.15 6.34 15.29
N HIS A 24 -5.88 6.45 15.73
CA HIS A 24 -5.21 7.76 15.86
C HIS A 24 -4.05 7.99 14.90
N LEU A 25 -3.43 6.93 14.38
CA LEU A 25 -2.21 7.04 13.56
C LEU A 25 -2.39 6.50 12.14
N VAL A 26 -3.33 5.57 11.93
CA VAL A 26 -3.59 4.97 10.62
C VAL A 26 -4.63 5.80 9.89
N THR A 27 -4.26 6.31 8.72
CA THR A 27 -5.20 6.99 7.82
C THR A 27 -5.98 6.00 6.98
N ASP A 28 -5.31 4.96 6.48
CA ASP A 28 -5.86 3.97 5.55
C ASP A 28 -5.39 2.55 5.90
N GLU A 29 -6.31 1.59 5.80
CA GLU A 29 -6.01 0.16 5.88
C GLU A 29 -6.09 -0.48 4.49
N ILE A 30 -5.00 -1.15 4.09
CA ILE A 30 -4.88 -1.74 2.76
C ILE A 30 -4.61 -3.24 2.90
N SER A 31 -5.46 -4.05 2.27
CA SER A 31 -5.19 -5.47 2.04
C SER A 31 -4.67 -5.69 0.62
N ILE A 32 -3.68 -6.57 0.48
CA ILE A 32 -3.12 -6.99 -0.82
C ILE A 32 -3.84 -8.22 -1.39
N GLY A 33 -4.71 -8.88 -0.62
CA GLY A 33 -5.48 -10.05 -1.05
C GLY A 33 -6.03 -10.89 0.10
N ASP A 34 -6.76 -11.96 -0.25
CA ASP A 34 -7.46 -12.83 0.71
C ASP A 34 -6.54 -13.92 1.27
N PHE A 35 -5.52 -13.51 2.00
CA PHE A 35 -4.59 -14.40 2.70
C PHE A 35 -3.99 -13.73 3.93
N VAL A 36 -3.55 -14.55 4.90
CA VAL A 36 -2.94 -14.07 6.14
C VAL A 36 -1.43 -14.21 6.05
N LEU A 37 -0.71 -13.14 6.39
CA LEU A 37 0.74 -13.12 6.48
C LEU A 37 1.19 -12.99 7.93
N THR A 38 2.43 -13.39 8.20
CA THR A 38 3.04 -13.28 9.54
C THR A 38 3.39 -11.83 9.91
N GLY A 39 3.49 -10.95 8.92
CA GLY A 39 3.85 -9.55 9.10
C GLY A 39 3.53 -8.67 7.88
N GLY A 40 3.58 -7.36 8.10
CA GLY A 40 3.23 -6.31 7.13
C GLY A 40 4.36 -5.88 6.19
N GLU A 41 5.57 -6.44 6.34
CA GLU A 41 6.74 -6.02 5.58
C GLU A 41 6.64 -6.39 4.10
N LEU A 42 6.21 -7.64 3.81
CA LEU A 42 5.98 -8.10 2.43
C LEU A 42 4.91 -7.28 1.70
N PRO A 43 3.70 -7.03 2.26
CA PRO A 43 2.70 -6.21 1.60
C PRO A 43 3.16 -4.78 1.39
N ALA A 44 3.88 -4.19 2.36
CA ALA A 44 4.46 -2.85 2.19
C ALA A 44 5.44 -2.79 1.02
N MET A 45 6.31 -3.79 0.88
CA MET A 45 7.26 -3.87 -0.25
C MET A 45 6.55 -4.08 -1.60
N MET A 46 5.49 -4.89 -1.65
CA MET A 46 4.68 -5.09 -2.85
C MET A 46 3.99 -3.79 -3.29
N ILE A 47 3.42 -3.06 -2.33
CA ILE A 47 2.79 -1.76 -2.60
C ILE A 47 3.86 -0.76 -3.06
N ALA A 48 5.00 -0.69 -2.39
CA ALA A 48 6.10 0.20 -2.78
C ALA A 48 6.59 -0.07 -4.22
N ASP A 49 6.85 -1.34 -4.58
CA ASP A 49 7.22 -1.73 -5.95
C ASP A 49 6.14 -1.31 -6.97
N SER A 50 4.85 -1.51 -6.63
CA SER A 50 3.75 -1.12 -7.50
C SER A 50 3.67 0.41 -7.72
N VAL A 51 3.89 1.20 -6.68
CA VAL A 51 3.84 2.68 -6.73
C VAL A 51 5.04 3.22 -7.51
N VAL A 52 6.25 2.69 -7.24
CA VAL A 52 7.48 3.09 -7.94
C VAL A 52 7.38 2.82 -9.44
N ARG A 53 6.77 1.69 -9.85
CA ARG A 53 6.54 1.38 -11.28
C ARG A 53 5.62 2.37 -11.99
N LEU A 54 4.70 2.99 -11.26
CA LEU A 54 3.75 3.94 -11.82
C LEU A 54 4.36 5.35 -11.93
N PHE A 55 5.44 5.62 -11.20
CA PHE A 55 6.18 6.87 -11.33
C PHE A 55 6.92 6.86 -12.68
N ALA A 56 6.39 7.64 -13.63
CA ALA A 56 6.79 7.65 -15.05
C ALA A 56 8.29 7.89 -15.32
N SER A 57 9.04 8.34 -14.30
CA SER A 57 10.48 8.59 -14.32
C SER A 57 11.33 7.31 -14.22
N CYS A 58 10.80 6.21 -13.68
CA CYS A 58 11.48 4.92 -13.66
C CYS A 58 11.27 4.24 -15.02
N ALA A 59 12.25 4.40 -15.92
CA ALA A 59 12.21 3.96 -17.31
C ALA A 59 12.13 2.42 -17.50
N TRP A 60 10.98 1.81 -17.22
CA TRP A 60 10.68 0.43 -17.61
C TRP A 60 9.24 0.30 -18.13
N LYS A 61 9.02 0.70 -19.38
CA LYS A 61 7.77 0.39 -20.09
C LYS A 61 7.66 -1.11 -20.32
N ARG A 62 7.00 -1.82 -19.41
CA ARG A 62 6.29 -3.08 -19.72
C ARG A 62 4.88 -2.96 -19.18
N SER A 63 3.94 -2.83 -20.12
CA SER A 63 2.51 -2.78 -19.86
C SER A 63 2.05 -4.00 -19.06
N VAL A 64 1.63 -3.78 -17.81
CA VAL A 64 0.84 -4.78 -17.07
C VAL A 64 -0.63 -4.46 -17.32
N SER A 65 -1.20 -5.20 -18.25
CA SER A 65 -2.66 -5.27 -18.44
C SER A 65 -3.20 -6.19 -17.36
N HIS A 66 -3.73 -5.63 -16.26
CA HIS A 66 -4.90 -6.15 -15.54
C HIS A 66 -5.41 -5.07 -14.59
N ARG A 67 -6.57 -4.52 -14.96
CA ARG A 67 -7.22 -3.38 -14.32
C ARG A 67 -8.21 -3.93 -13.27
N ARG A 68 -7.88 -3.82 -11.98
CA ARG A 68 -8.85 -3.64 -10.88
C ARG A 68 -8.23 -2.73 -9.84
N PHE A 69 -8.35 -1.43 -10.10
CA PHE A 69 -8.12 -0.37 -9.12
C PHE A 69 -9.48 0.30 -8.92
N ILE A 70 -10.06 0.17 -7.74
CA ILE A 70 -11.21 0.97 -7.34
C ILE A 70 -10.66 2.34 -6.95
N GLN A 71 -11.18 3.37 -7.60
CA GLN A 71 -10.83 4.79 -7.46
C GLN A 71 -11.74 5.47 -6.43
N TYR A 72 -11.21 6.36 -5.58
CA TYR A 72 -11.79 7.69 -5.22
C TYR A 72 -10.78 8.44 -4.32
N ARG A 73 -10.38 9.70 -4.53
CA ARG A 73 -11.00 11.06 -4.59
C ARG A 73 -11.41 11.58 -3.21
N SER A 74 -10.65 12.56 -2.75
CA SER A 74 -11.08 13.54 -1.74
C SER A 74 -11.05 14.92 -2.37
N ALA A 75 -12.11 15.67 -2.15
CA ALA A 75 -12.10 17.12 -2.22
C ALA A 75 -11.18 17.70 -1.15
#